data_AF-B0MHX1-F1
#
_entry.id   AF-B0MHX1-F1
#
_cell.length_a   1.000
_cell.length_b   1.000
_cell.length_c   1.000
_cell.angle_alpha   90.00
_cell.angle_beta   90.00
_cell.angle_gamma   90.00
#
_symmetry.space_group_name_H-M   'P 1'
#
loop_
_entity.id
_entity.type
_entity.pdbx_description
1 polymer ?
#
loop_
_entity_poly.entity_id
_entity_poly.type
_entity_poly.pdbx_seq_one_letter_code
_entity_poly.pdbx_strand_id
1 'polypeptide(L)'
;MKKAVISVGHSILKNGMCTSASGVVNEYQYNKALAPLLKVCLEKNGWKADVVVCPEKKFASKEEEKSYKLPLINQGGYDLALELHLNASDGTGHGAEVYYKTETGKAYAQRVQKKLAGVFRDRGAKKEDHLYFLNGTKPAAILVESFFCDNKGDCVLGKDMKKVAKLIADGIAGK
;
A
#
# COMPACT_ATOMS: atom_id res chain seq x y z
N MET A 1 -20.88 -3.23 8.64
CA MET A 1 -19.46 -3.10 9.00
C MET A 1 -18.67 -3.02 7.71
N LYS A 2 -17.81 -2.00 7.54
CA LYS A 2 -17.05 -1.85 6.29
C LYS A 2 -15.98 -2.92 6.14
N LYS A 3 -15.66 -3.31 4.91
CA LYS A 3 -14.67 -4.33 4.55
C LYS A 3 -13.59 -3.73 3.66
N ALA A 4 -12.32 -3.90 4.03
CA ALA A 4 -11.17 -3.48 3.23
C ALA A 4 -10.37 -4.69 2.74
N VAL A 5 -9.67 -4.52 1.62
CA VAL A 5 -8.62 -5.44 1.17
C VAL A 5 -7.28 -4.72 1.11
N ILE A 6 -6.27 -5.32 1.74
CA ILE A 6 -4.89 -4.86 1.74
C ILE A 6 -4.12 -5.71 0.73
N SER A 7 -3.75 -5.12 -0.39
CA SER A 7 -2.87 -5.72 -1.38
C SER A 7 -1.42 -5.35 -1.08
N VAL A 8 -0.52 -6.32 -1.14
CA VAL A 8 0.93 -6.05 -1.14
C VAL A 8 1.35 -5.81 -2.60
N GLY A 9 1.99 -4.66 -2.87
CA GLY A 9 2.58 -4.38 -4.17
C GLY A 9 3.63 -5.42 -4.53
N HIS A 10 3.87 -5.62 -5.83
CA HIS A 10 4.95 -6.46 -6.34
C HIS A 10 4.83 -7.98 -6.02
N SER A 11 5.86 -8.72 -6.41
CA SER A 11 5.97 -10.16 -6.22
C SER A 11 7.43 -10.63 -6.30
N ILE A 12 7.67 -11.89 -5.93
CA ILE A 12 8.91 -12.62 -6.25
C ILE A 12 8.61 -13.58 -7.38
N LEU A 13 9.25 -13.38 -8.54
CA LEU A 13 9.06 -14.19 -9.73
C LEU A 13 9.68 -15.60 -9.57
N LYS A 14 9.32 -16.50 -10.49
CA LYS A 14 9.79 -17.89 -10.55
C LYS A 14 11.32 -18.01 -10.57
N ASN A 15 12.00 -17.07 -11.20
CA ASN A 15 13.47 -17.00 -11.25
C ASN A 15 14.10 -16.40 -9.97
N GLY A 16 13.31 -16.02 -8.97
CA GLY A 16 13.77 -15.41 -7.73
C GLY A 16 13.90 -13.89 -7.77
N MET A 17 13.66 -13.23 -8.90
CA MET A 17 13.70 -11.77 -9.00
C MET A 17 12.51 -11.14 -8.27
N CYS A 18 12.77 -10.19 -7.38
CA CYS A 18 11.73 -9.35 -6.79
C CYS A 18 11.39 -8.20 -7.75
N THR A 19 10.10 -7.92 -7.97
CA THR A 19 9.65 -6.89 -8.92
C THR A 19 9.55 -5.48 -8.30
N SER A 20 9.79 -5.36 -6.99
CA SER A 20 9.71 -4.13 -6.22
C SER A 20 10.98 -3.30 -6.28
N ALA A 21 10.90 -2.06 -5.82
CA ALA A 21 12.08 -1.29 -5.48
C ALA A 21 12.86 -1.95 -4.32
N SER A 22 14.15 -1.64 -4.24
CA SER A 22 15.01 -2.11 -3.16
C SER A 22 16.13 -1.09 -2.91
N GLY A 23 16.28 -0.69 -1.65
CA GLY A 23 17.33 0.22 -1.22
C GLY A 23 17.86 -0.17 0.16
N VAL A 24 17.70 0.71 1.14
CA VAL A 24 18.02 0.44 2.55
C VAL A 24 17.12 -0.68 3.09
N VAL A 25 15.87 -0.71 2.65
CA VAL A 25 14.94 -1.83 2.86
C VAL A 25 14.42 -2.33 1.50
N ASN A 26 14.06 -3.61 1.43
CA ASN A 26 13.34 -4.13 0.28
C ASN A 26 11.85 -3.83 0.44
N GLU A 27 11.26 -3.19 -0.57
CA GLU A 27 9.87 -2.75 -0.53
C GLU A 27 8.88 -3.90 -0.33
N TYR A 28 8.97 -4.95 -1.17
CA TYR A 28 8.07 -6.10 -1.07
C TYR A 28 8.11 -6.74 0.31
N GLN A 29 9.31 -6.97 0.85
CA GLN A 29 9.48 -7.57 2.18
C GLN A 29 8.91 -6.68 3.28
N TYR A 30 9.14 -5.36 3.20
CA TYR A 30 8.59 -4.41 4.17
C TYR A 30 7.06 -4.42 4.15
N ASN A 31 6.44 -4.32 2.97
CA ASN A 31 4.99 -4.26 2.85
C ASN A 31 4.31 -5.60 3.15
N LYS A 32 4.96 -6.73 2.86
CA LYS A 32 4.52 -8.07 3.29
C LYS A 32 4.48 -8.19 4.81
N ALA A 33 5.43 -7.59 5.53
CA ALA A 33 5.44 -7.54 6.99
C ALA A 33 4.43 -6.51 7.56
N LEU A 34 4.23 -5.38 6.88
CA LEU A 34 3.30 -4.33 7.31
C LEU A 34 1.83 -4.76 7.19
N ALA A 35 1.47 -5.45 6.11
CA ALA A 35 0.08 -5.82 5.80
C ALA A 35 -0.68 -6.53 6.94
N PRO A 36 -0.15 -7.57 7.62
CA PRO A 36 -0.85 -8.19 8.76
C PRO A 36 -0.99 -7.24 9.96
N LEU A 37 -0.05 -6.33 10.20
CA LEU A 37 -0.17 -5.33 11.27
C LEU A 37 -1.28 -4.32 10.94
N LEU A 38 -1.34 -3.89 9.68
CA LEU A 38 -2.38 -3.00 9.19
C LEU A 38 -3.77 -3.64 9.29
N LYS A 39 -3.90 -4.92 8.94
CA LYS A 39 -5.12 -5.70 9.16
C LYS A 39 -5.59 -5.61 10.61
N VAL A 40 -4.71 -5.92 11.57
CA VAL A 40 -5.03 -5.85 13.01
C VAL A 40 -5.49 -4.44 13.42
N CYS A 41 -4.82 -3.39 12.92
CA CYS A 41 -5.19 -2.01 13.23
C CYS A 41 -6.56 -1.62 12.63
N LEU A 42 -6.87 -2.04 11.40
CA LEU A 42 -8.17 -1.82 10.79
C LEU A 42 -9.29 -2.54 11.53
N GLU A 43 -9.05 -3.78 11.95
CA GLU A 43 -10.01 -4.57 12.74
C GLU A 43 -10.31 -3.94 14.08
N LYS A 44 -9.29 -3.43 14.79
CA LYS A 44 -9.46 -2.60 16.00
C LYS A 44 -10.25 -1.32 15.75
N ASN A 45 -10.22 -0.81 14.53
CA ASN A 45 -10.99 0.36 14.11
C ASN A 45 -12.39 0.02 13.57
N GLY A 46 -12.86 -1.22 13.73
CA GLY A 46 -14.22 -1.64 13.37
C GLY A 46 -14.42 -1.99 11.89
N TRP A 47 -13.33 -2.28 11.17
CA TRP A 47 -13.38 -2.80 9.80
C TRP A 47 -13.19 -4.32 9.79
N LYS A 48 -13.73 -5.00 8.77
CA LYS A 48 -13.21 -6.30 8.35
C LYS A 48 -12.06 -6.07 7.38
N ALA A 49 -11.01 -6.88 7.44
CA ALA A 49 -9.87 -6.73 6.54
C ALA A 49 -9.34 -8.07 6.04
N ASP A 50 -9.14 -8.17 4.72
CA ASP A 50 -8.44 -9.29 4.08
C ASP A 50 -7.09 -8.82 3.54
N VAL A 51 -6.12 -9.74 3.45
CA VAL A 51 -4.79 -9.46 2.91
C VAL A 51 -4.58 -10.31 1.66
N VAL A 52 -4.12 -9.69 0.57
CA VAL A 52 -3.77 -10.34 -0.69
C VAL A 52 -2.27 -10.15 -0.93
N VAL A 53 -1.56 -11.26 -1.06
CA VAL A 53 -0.14 -11.30 -1.43
C VAL A 53 0.00 -12.18 -2.66
N CYS A 54 0.76 -11.72 -3.65
CA CYS A 54 1.13 -12.53 -4.81
C CYS A 54 1.90 -13.78 -4.36
N PRO A 55 1.64 -14.96 -4.95
CA PRO A 55 2.37 -16.18 -4.63
C PRO A 55 3.83 -16.07 -5.09
N GLU A 56 4.76 -16.30 -4.16
CA GLU A 56 6.19 -16.24 -4.45
C GLU A 56 6.64 -17.40 -5.34
N LYS A 57 7.58 -17.11 -6.25
CA LYS A 57 8.20 -18.07 -7.18
C LYS A 57 7.20 -18.79 -8.09
N LYS A 58 6.05 -18.18 -8.38
CA LYS A 58 5.04 -18.71 -9.31
C LYS A 58 5.00 -17.99 -10.64
N PHE A 59 4.95 -16.66 -10.63
CA PHE A 59 4.83 -15.86 -11.85
C PHE A 59 6.11 -15.89 -12.68
N ALA A 60 5.98 -16.06 -13.99
CA ALA A 60 7.06 -15.88 -14.95
C ALA A 60 7.37 -14.40 -15.19
N SER A 61 6.37 -13.51 -15.11
CA SER A 61 6.56 -12.06 -15.30
C SER A 61 5.66 -11.21 -14.40
N LYS A 62 6.00 -9.92 -14.26
CA LYS A 62 5.27 -8.98 -13.37
C LYS A 62 3.85 -8.68 -13.86
N GLU A 63 3.57 -8.88 -15.15
CA GLU A 63 2.25 -8.66 -15.75
C GLU A 63 1.17 -9.58 -15.12
N GLU A 64 1.58 -10.72 -14.58
CA GLU A 64 0.69 -11.67 -13.88
C GLU A 64 0.17 -11.14 -12.54
N GLU A 65 0.84 -10.17 -11.91
CA GLU A 65 0.40 -9.55 -10.65
C GLU A 65 -0.99 -8.93 -10.79
N LYS A 66 -1.22 -8.22 -11.90
CA LYS A 66 -2.52 -7.61 -12.22
C LYS A 66 -3.60 -8.68 -12.38
N SER A 67 -3.31 -9.71 -13.18
CA SER A 67 -4.24 -10.80 -13.49
C SER A 67 -4.60 -11.63 -12.26
N TYR A 68 -3.68 -11.74 -11.30
CA TYR A 68 -3.92 -12.40 -10.02
C TYR A 68 -4.76 -11.55 -9.06
N LYS A 69 -4.37 -10.28 -8.85
CA LYS A 69 -4.98 -9.43 -7.81
C LYS A 69 -6.38 -8.96 -8.14
N LEU A 70 -6.60 -8.47 -9.37
CA LEU A 70 -7.86 -7.80 -9.71
C LEU A 70 -9.10 -8.70 -9.58
N PRO A 71 -9.11 -9.97 -10.05
CA PRO A 71 -10.27 -10.83 -9.88
C PRO A 71 -10.62 -11.10 -8.41
N LEU A 72 -9.60 -11.39 -7.58
CA LEU A 72 -9.78 -11.64 -6.14
C LEU A 72 -10.39 -10.42 -5.43
N ILE A 73 -9.85 -9.23 -5.73
CA ILE A 73 -10.36 -7.98 -5.14
C ILE A 73 -11.77 -7.69 -5.63
N ASN A 74 -12.03 -7.81 -6.94
CA ASN A 74 -13.31 -7.43 -7.54
C ASN A 74 -14.46 -8.39 -7.22
N GLN A 75 -14.17 -9.61 -6.79
CA GLN A 75 -15.15 -10.60 -6.36
C GLN A 75 -15.39 -10.58 -4.83
N GLY A 76 -14.48 -9.97 -4.05
CA GLY A 76 -14.49 -10.09 -2.60
C GLY A 76 -15.42 -9.13 -1.83
N GLY A 77 -16.21 -8.31 -2.53
CA GLY A 77 -17.24 -7.45 -1.94
C GLY A 77 -16.70 -6.41 -0.95
N TYR A 78 -15.60 -5.75 -1.29
CA TYR A 78 -14.95 -4.74 -0.44
C TYR A 78 -15.54 -3.34 -0.62
N ASP A 79 -15.45 -2.51 0.42
CA ASP A 79 -15.75 -1.07 0.37
C ASP A 79 -14.52 -0.24 -0.02
N LEU A 80 -13.32 -0.75 0.28
CA LEU A 80 -12.04 -0.10 0.01
C LEU A 80 -10.98 -1.16 -0.39
N ALA A 81 -10.23 -0.89 -1.44
CA ALA A 81 -9.00 -1.57 -1.76
C ALA A 81 -7.82 -0.61 -1.52
N LEU A 82 -6.75 -1.10 -0.91
CA LEU A 82 -5.50 -0.35 -0.80
C LEU A 82 -4.34 -1.24 -1.21
N GLU A 83 -3.38 -0.67 -1.94
CA GLU A 83 -2.13 -1.36 -2.25
C GLU A 83 -0.96 -0.67 -1.56
N LEU A 84 -0.15 -1.47 -0.87
CA LEU A 84 1.01 -1.00 -0.11
C LEU A 84 2.25 -1.04 -0.99
N HIS A 85 2.89 0.12 -1.10
CA HIS A 85 4.15 0.35 -1.81
C HIS A 85 5.12 1.17 -0.93
N LEU A 86 6.39 1.19 -1.33
CA LEU A 86 7.38 2.16 -0.86
C LEU A 86 8.02 2.81 -2.08
N ASN A 87 8.30 4.09 -1.98
CA ASN A 87 8.83 4.84 -3.09
C ASN A 87 10.35 4.62 -3.21
N ALA A 88 10.92 5.04 -4.33
CA ALA A 88 12.37 5.09 -4.52
C ALA A 88 12.76 6.25 -5.45
N SER A 89 14.01 6.66 -5.36
CA SER A 89 14.61 7.72 -6.17
C SER A 89 16.10 7.41 -6.37
N ASP A 90 16.97 8.36 -6.06
CA ASP A 90 18.43 8.26 -6.03
C ASP A 90 18.98 8.31 -4.59
N GLY A 91 18.13 8.01 -3.59
CA GLY A 91 18.41 8.15 -2.17
C GLY A 91 18.12 9.53 -1.57
N THR A 92 17.79 10.55 -2.39
CA THR A 92 17.50 11.92 -1.89
C THR A 92 16.00 12.17 -1.67
N GLY A 93 15.14 11.55 -2.46
CA GLY A 93 13.69 11.58 -2.29
C GLY A 93 13.29 11.01 -0.94
N HIS A 94 12.33 11.66 -0.27
CA HIS A 94 11.82 11.23 1.03
C HIS A 94 10.41 11.77 1.26
N GLY A 95 9.66 11.12 2.15
CA GLY A 95 8.29 11.45 2.51
C GLY A 95 7.25 10.45 2.03
N ALA A 96 6.02 10.68 2.46
CA ALA A 96 4.86 9.86 2.11
C ALA A 96 4.05 10.49 0.98
N GLU A 97 3.49 9.66 0.09
CA GLU A 97 2.48 10.07 -0.89
C GLU A 97 1.39 8.99 -1.03
N VAL A 98 0.15 9.41 -1.27
CA VAL A 98 -0.97 8.48 -1.45
C VAL A 98 -1.70 8.78 -2.74
N TYR A 99 -1.72 7.82 -3.64
CA TYR A 99 -2.37 7.91 -4.94
C TYR A 99 -3.84 7.51 -4.87
N TYR A 100 -4.67 8.18 -5.65
CA TYR A 100 -6.09 7.89 -5.80
C TYR A 100 -6.56 8.20 -7.22
N LYS A 101 -7.74 7.68 -7.59
CA LYS A 101 -8.39 8.03 -8.87
C LYS A 101 -9.75 8.69 -8.70
N THR A 102 -10.61 8.07 -7.91
CA THR A 102 -12.01 8.51 -7.73
C THR A 102 -12.14 9.51 -6.59
N GLU A 103 -13.23 10.30 -6.55
CA GLU A 103 -13.50 11.22 -5.44
C GLU A 103 -13.65 10.48 -4.09
N THR A 104 -14.24 9.29 -4.08
CA THR A 104 -14.26 8.44 -2.88
C THR A 104 -12.86 8.03 -2.46
N GLY A 105 -12.00 7.63 -3.40
CA GLY A 105 -10.59 7.31 -3.14
C GLY A 105 -9.81 8.51 -2.61
N LYS A 106 -10.05 9.70 -3.17
CA LYS A 106 -9.45 10.97 -2.72
C LYS A 106 -9.69 11.24 -1.24
N ALA A 107 -10.92 11.04 -0.76
CA ALA A 107 -11.25 11.25 0.64
C ALA A 107 -10.46 10.32 1.57
N TYR A 108 -10.26 9.05 1.19
CA TYR A 108 -9.39 8.13 1.95
C TYR A 108 -7.92 8.55 1.86
N ALA A 109 -7.43 8.83 0.65
CA ALA A 109 -6.05 9.20 0.40
C ALA A 109 -5.62 10.45 1.20
N GLN A 110 -6.46 11.48 1.24
CA GLN A 110 -6.19 12.69 2.01
C GLN A 110 -6.07 12.42 3.51
N ARG A 111 -6.92 11.56 4.07
CA ARG A 111 -6.85 11.22 5.51
C ARG A 111 -5.64 10.36 5.83
N VAL A 112 -5.33 9.37 5.01
CA VAL A 112 -4.13 8.54 5.16
C VAL A 112 -2.87 9.39 5.02
N GLN A 113 -2.79 10.23 3.99
CA GLN A 113 -1.69 11.17 3.79
C GLN A 113 -1.48 12.06 5.01
N LYS A 114 -2.55 12.68 5.53
CA LYS A 114 -2.47 13.55 6.72
C LYS A 114 -1.90 12.83 7.94
N LYS A 115 -2.21 11.54 8.14
CA LYS A 115 -1.65 10.75 9.24
C LYS A 115 -0.18 10.43 9.03
N LEU A 116 0.19 10.01 7.82
CA LEU A 116 1.59 9.72 7.47
C LEU A 116 2.48 10.97 7.56
N ALA A 117 1.95 12.14 7.18
CA ALA A 117 2.61 13.45 7.30
C ALA A 117 2.97 13.84 8.74
N GLY A 118 2.42 13.18 9.76
CA GLY A 118 2.84 13.35 11.15
C GLY A 118 4.16 12.67 11.51
N VAL A 119 4.72 11.86 10.60
CA VAL A 119 6.00 11.16 10.78
C VAL A 119 6.93 11.40 9.60
N PHE A 120 6.42 11.32 8.38
CA PHE A 120 7.20 11.48 7.16
C PHE A 120 6.95 12.86 6.54
N ARG A 121 7.84 13.30 5.65
CA ARG A 121 7.60 14.52 4.86
C ARG A 121 6.30 14.38 4.07
N ASP A 122 5.45 15.41 4.12
CA ASP A 122 4.20 15.45 3.36
C ASP A 122 4.47 15.74 1.88
N ARG A 123 4.13 14.80 0.98
CA ARG A 123 4.18 14.98 -0.47
C ARG A 123 2.80 15.02 -1.13
N GLY A 124 1.75 14.98 -0.31
CA GLY A 124 0.36 15.11 -0.73
C GLY A 124 -0.30 13.82 -1.20
N ALA A 125 -1.64 13.86 -1.20
CA ALA A 125 -2.46 12.89 -1.90
C ALA A 125 -2.56 13.29 -3.37
N LYS A 126 -2.31 12.36 -4.29
CA LYS A 126 -2.14 12.64 -5.72
C LYS A 126 -3.16 11.88 -6.56
N LYS A 127 -3.79 12.57 -7.52
CA LYS A 127 -4.61 11.90 -8.52
C LYS A 127 -3.70 11.17 -9.51
N GLU A 128 -4.03 9.93 -9.82
CA GLU A 128 -3.31 9.08 -10.77
C GLU A 128 -4.29 8.25 -11.60
N ASP A 129 -4.11 8.26 -12.92
CA ASP A 129 -5.04 7.70 -13.90
C ASP A 129 -4.41 6.52 -14.70
N HIS A 130 -3.15 6.18 -14.47
CA HIS A 130 -2.43 5.12 -15.21
C HIS A 130 -2.19 3.84 -14.40
N LEU A 131 -2.21 3.90 -13.07
CA LEU A 131 -1.94 2.73 -12.23
C LEU A 131 -3.05 1.68 -12.37
N TYR A 132 -2.69 0.46 -12.78
CA TYR A 132 -3.66 -0.61 -13.03
C TYR A 132 -4.48 -0.96 -11.79
N PHE A 133 -3.92 -0.80 -10.58
CA PHE A 133 -4.61 -1.09 -9.33
C PHE A 133 -5.79 -0.13 -9.18
N LEU A 134 -5.54 1.18 -9.21
CA LEU A 134 -6.56 2.22 -9.11
C LEU A 134 -7.60 2.16 -10.25
N ASN A 135 -7.16 1.75 -11.44
CA ASN A 135 -8.01 1.64 -12.62
C ASN A 135 -8.84 0.36 -12.69
N GLY A 136 -8.32 -0.74 -12.16
CA GLY A 136 -8.85 -2.08 -12.35
C GLY A 136 -9.71 -2.58 -11.20
N THR A 137 -9.67 -1.91 -10.04
CA THR A 137 -10.50 -2.26 -8.88
C THR A 137 -11.90 -1.67 -9.01
N LYS A 138 -12.93 -2.49 -8.75
CA LYS A 138 -14.32 -2.09 -8.57
C LYS A 138 -14.58 -1.27 -7.30
N PRO A 139 -14.05 -1.64 -6.10
CA PRO A 139 -14.21 -0.79 -4.92
C PRO A 139 -13.43 0.53 -5.09
N ALA A 140 -13.71 1.51 -4.22
CA ALA A 140 -12.83 2.66 -4.10
C ALA A 140 -11.40 2.20 -3.79
N ALA A 141 -10.39 2.84 -4.38
CA ALA A 141 -9.01 2.41 -4.24
C ALA A 141 -8.03 3.54 -3.97
N ILE A 142 -6.99 3.20 -3.20
CA ILE A 142 -5.81 4.04 -2.95
C ILE A 142 -4.53 3.21 -3.09
N LEU A 143 -3.42 3.85 -3.42
CA LEU A 143 -2.09 3.22 -3.39
C LEU A 143 -1.20 4.06 -2.48
N VAL A 144 -0.59 3.42 -1.48
CA VAL A 144 0.09 4.09 -0.37
C VAL A 144 1.59 3.90 -0.54
N GLU A 145 2.29 4.94 -0.95
CA GLU A 145 3.75 5.03 -0.88
C GLU A 145 4.10 5.56 0.52
N SER A 146 4.29 4.65 1.47
CA SER A 146 4.38 5.04 2.89
C SER A 146 5.59 5.92 3.19
N PHE A 147 6.72 5.64 2.52
CA PHE A 147 7.99 6.37 2.58
C PHE A 147 8.94 5.85 1.48
N PHE A 148 10.14 6.42 1.37
CA PHE A 148 11.16 6.01 0.39
C PHE A 148 12.06 4.88 0.91
N CYS A 149 12.08 3.72 0.25
CA CYS A 149 12.85 2.54 0.66
C CYS A 149 14.38 2.70 0.51
N ASP A 150 14.82 3.67 -0.29
CA ASP A 150 16.21 4.02 -0.55
C ASP A 150 16.69 5.23 0.26
N ASN A 151 15.81 5.88 1.02
CA ASN A 151 16.17 6.99 1.89
C ASN A 151 16.41 6.52 3.33
N LYS A 152 17.62 6.77 3.85
CA LYS A 152 18.03 6.32 5.19
C LYS A 152 17.16 6.93 6.31
N GLY A 153 16.78 8.20 6.20
CA GLY A 153 15.98 8.89 7.22
C GLY A 153 14.57 8.31 7.33
N ASP A 154 13.90 8.19 6.19
CA ASP A 154 12.59 7.54 6.09
C ASP A 154 12.63 6.09 6.59
N CYS A 155 13.65 5.32 6.19
CA CYS A 155 13.80 3.94 6.65
C CYS A 155 14.02 3.83 8.17
N VAL A 156 14.67 4.79 8.81
CA VAL A 156 14.79 4.83 10.28
C VAL A 156 13.42 5.05 10.93
N LEU A 157 12.63 6.00 10.41
CA LEU A 157 11.28 6.29 10.89
C LEU A 157 10.33 5.11 10.65
N GLY A 158 10.46 4.44 9.50
CA GLY A 158 9.68 3.28 9.09
C GLY A 158 9.95 1.99 9.88
N LYS A 159 11.02 1.93 10.70
CA LYS A 159 11.28 0.76 11.56
C LYS A 159 10.14 0.45 12.52
N ASP A 160 9.40 1.47 12.97
CA ASP A 160 8.20 1.28 13.78
C ASP A 160 6.98 0.94 12.89
N MET A 161 6.98 -0.27 12.34
CA MET A 161 5.90 -0.75 11.46
C MET A 161 4.53 -0.73 12.14
N LYS A 162 4.46 -0.89 13.47
CA LYS A 162 3.19 -0.81 14.21
C LYS A 162 2.62 0.60 14.17
N LYS A 163 3.48 1.62 14.32
CA LYS A 163 3.08 3.02 14.16
C LYS A 163 2.64 3.32 12.73
N VAL A 164 3.39 2.89 11.72
CA VAL A 164 3.01 3.09 10.29
C VAL A 164 1.65 2.44 10.00
N ALA A 165 1.45 1.18 10.40
CA ALA A 165 0.19 0.46 10.24
C ALA A 165 -0.97 1.19 10.94
N LYS A 166 -0.76 1.69 12.16
CA LYS A 166 -1.77 2.46 12.90
C LYS A 166 -2.14 3.75 12.18
N LEU A 167 -1.17 4.51 11.66
CA LEU A 167 -1.42 5.76 10.94
C LEU A 167 -2.28 5.53 9.70
N ILE A 168 -1.98 4.50 8.91
CA ILE A 168 -2.77 4.13 7.72
C ILE A 168 -4.19 3.72 8.14
N ALA A 169 -4.32 2.85 9.14
CA ALA A 169 -5.63 2.38 9.63
C ALA A 169 -6.51 3.51 10.19
N ASP A 170 -5.92 4.44 10.93
CA ASP A 170 -6.64 5.59 11.49
C ASP A 170 -7.11 6.53 10.38
N GLY A 171 -6.27 6.79 9.38
CA GLY A 171 -6.65 7.58 8.21
C GLY A 171 -7.81 6.95 7.43
N ILE A 172 -7.79 5.64 7.23
CA ILE A 172 -8.89 4.90 6.60
C ILE A 172 -10.18 5.04 7.41
N ALA A 173 -10.09 4.81 8.72
CA ALA A 173 -11.23 4.84 9.64
C ALA A 173 -11.74 6.25 9.97
N GLY A 174 -11.01 7.31 9.61
CA GLY A 174 -11.37 8.70 9.92
C GLY A 174 -11.19 9.07 11.39
N LYS A 175 -10.24 8.43 12.08
CA LYS A 175 -9.82 8.76 13.45
C LYS A 175 -8.61 9.70 13.43
#